data_AF-A0QRW5-F1
#
_entry.id   AF-A0QRW5-F1
#
_cell.length_a   1.000
_cell.length_b   1.000
_cell.length_c   1.000
_cell.angle_alpha   90.00
_cell.angle_beta   90.00
_cell.angle_gamma   90.00
#
_symmetry.space_group_name_H-M   'P 1'
#
loop_
_entity.id
_entity.type
_entity.pdbx_description
1 polymer ?
#
loop_
_entity_poly.entity_id
_entity_poly.type
_entity_poly.pdbx_seq_one_letter_code
_entity_poly.pdbx_strand_id
1 'polypeptide(L)'
;MIDVELDDDLFDRITSVMQAGHELSTLSIKRPNWITAFDRGGVWVETERSRASGTGPQLVPAWMIVTAWTRLCEHGTLSQVELLNELNVKRSAFVCALLARFPDVHVRQQRPTVLEKITTL
;
A
#
# COMPACT_ATOMS: atom_id res chain seq x y z
N MET A 1 13.03 -5.52 18.80
CA MET A 1 12.25 -4.71 17.85
C MET A 1 10.81 -4.82 18.27
N ILE A 2 10.10 -3.71 18.36
CA ILE A 2 8.65 -3.74 18.53
C ILE A 2 8.11 -4.05 17.13
N ASP A 3 7.37 -5.16 17.00
CA ASP A 3 6.65 -5.45 15.77
C ASP A 3 5.56 -4.38 15.61
N VAL A 4 5.62 -3.64 14.51
CA VAL A 4 4.60 -2.64 14.18
C VAL A 4 3.39 -3.39 13.63
N GLU A 5 2.22 -3.13 14.20
CA GLU A 5 0.95 -3.65 13.74
C GLU A 5 0.07 -2.54 13.16
N LEU A 6 -0.91 -2.93 12.35
CA LEU A 6 -2.00 -2.08 11.94
C LEU A 6 -2.91 -1.82 13.15
N ASP A 7 -3.15 -0.56 13.46
CA ASP A 7 -4.18 -0.17 14.43
C ASP A 7 -5.58 -0.47 13.88
N ASP A 8 -6.59 -0.37 14.74
CA ASP A 8 -7.96 -0.74 14.38
C ASP A 8 -8.50 0.12 13.23
N ASP A 9 -8.23 1.43 13.20
CA ASP A 9 -8.70 2.32 12.12
C ASP A 9 -8.08 1.94 10.77
N LEU A 10 -6.76 1.76 10.71
CA LEU A 10 -6.09 1.43 9.45
C LEU A 10 -6.41 0.00 9.00
N PHE A 11 -6.55 -0.94 9.94
CA PHE A 11 -6.99 -2.29 9.62
C PHE A 11 -8.42 -2.30 9.06
N ASP A 12 -9.36 -1.59 9.68
CA ASP A 12 -10.73 -1.48 9.21
C ASP A 12 -10.81 -0.80 7.84
N ARG A 13 -10.00 0.24 7.59
CA ARG A 13 -9.88 0.85 6.26
C ARG A 13 -9.44 -0.16 5.20
N ILE A 14 -8.40 -0.94 5.50
CA ILE A 14 -7.88 -1.98 4.59
C ILE A 14 -8.96 -3.03 4.32
N THR A 15 -9.63 -3.53 5.35
CA THR A 15 -10.71 -4.54 5.20
C THR A 15 -11.89 -4.00 4.38
N SER A 16 -12.19 -2.70 4.48
CA SER A 16 -13.30 -2.08 3.72
C SER A 16 -13.03 -1.97 2.21
N VAL A 17 -11.77 -1.91 1.80
CA VAL A 17 -11.39 -1.70 0.38
C VAL A 17 -10.71 -2.90 -0.27
N MET A 18 -10.38 -3.93 0.51
CA MET A 18 -9.70 -5.13 0.05
C MET A 18 -10.45 -6.40 0.41
N GLN A 19 -10.40 -7.37 -0.50
CA GLN A 19 -10.83 -8.74 -0.25
C GLN A 19 -9.71 -9.68 -0.67
N ALA A 20 -9.58 -10.83 0.01
CA ALA A 20 -8.68 -11.88 -0.45
C ALA A 20 -9.10 -12.37 -1.86
N GLY A 21 -8.12 -12.66 -2.72
CA GLY A 21 -8.33 -12.98 -4.13
C GLY A 21 -8.47 -11.76 -5.05
N HIS A 22 -8.49 -10.53 -4.50
CA HIS A 22 -8.57 -9.33 -5.31
C HIS A 22 -7.24 -9.02 -6.01
N GLU A 23 -7.32 -8.57 -7.26
CA GLU A 23 -6.19 -8.01 -7.98
C GLU A 23 -6.13 -6.49 -7.76
N LEU A 24 -4.94 -6.00 -7.39
CA LEU A 24 -4.63 -4.60 -7.25
C LEU A 24 -3.46 -4.21 -8.14
N SER A 25 -3.74 -3.52 -9.24
CA SER A 25 -2.70 -3.04 -10.15
C SER A 25 -1.94 -1.84 -9.57
N THR A 26 -0.60 -1.85 -9.70
CA THR A 26 0.23 -0.67 -9.42
C THR A 26 -0.22 0.53 -10.25
N LEU A 27 -0.11 1.74 -9.70
CA LEU A 27 -0.73 2.92 -10.31
C LEU A 27 -0.06 3.36 -11.62
N SER A 28 1.27 3.37 -11.67
CA SER A 28 2.06 3.90 -12.81
C SER A 28 2.13 2.96 -14.02
N ILE A 29 2.52 1.70 -13.81
CA ILE A 29 2.81 0.73 -14.88
C ILE A 29 1.78 -0.40 -14.97
N LYS A 30 0.72 -0.36 -14.14
CA LYS A 30 -0.39 -1.32 -14.13
C LYS A 30 0.05 -2.78 -14.00
N ARG A 31 1.14 -3.03 -13.27
CA ARG A 31 1.55 -4.40 -12.90
C ARG A 31 0.60 -4.96 -11.85
N PRO A 32 0.06 -6.17 -12.02
CA PRO A 32 -0.89 -6.77 -11.09
C PRO A 32 -0.21 -7.19 -9.79
N ASN A 33 -0.95 -7.09 -8.70
CA ASN A 33 -0.65 -7.67 -7.40
C ASN A 33 -1.89 -8.43 -6.94
N TRP A 34 -1.77 -9.71 -6.62
CA TRP A 34 -2.90 -10.51 -6.11
C TRP A 34 -2.81 -10.61 -4.61
N ILE A 35 -3.88 -10.18 -3.93
CA ILE A 35 -3.98 -10.24 -2.48
C ILE A 35 -4.35 -11.65 -2.07
N THR A 36 -3.51 -12.29 -1.27
CA THR A 36 -3.75 -13.68 -0.87
C THR A 36 -4.32 -13.78 0.55
N ALA A 37 -3.80 -12.97 1.46
CA ALA A 37 -4.28 -12.84 2.83
C ALA A 37 -3.80 -11.50 3.41
N PHE A 38 -4.37 -11.10 4.53
CA PHE A 38 -3.88 -9.98 5.34
C PHE A 38 -4.33 -10.14 6.78
N ASP A 39 -3.53 -9.63 7.70
CA ASP A 39 -3.75 -9.59 9.14
C ASP A 39 -3.14 -8.29 9.72
N ARG A 40 -3.06 -8.17 11.04
CA ARG A 40 -2.47 -6.99 11.69
C ARG A 40 -0.99 -6.80 11.40
N GLY A 41 -0.26 -7.85 11.01
CA GLY A 41 1.15 -7.81 10.66
C GLY A 41 1.42 -7.35 9.23
N GLY A 42 0.40 -7.31 8.36
CA GLY A 42 0.49 -6.74 7.02
C GLY A 42 -0.30 -7.50 5.96
N VAL A 43 0.14 -7.37 4.71
CA VAL A 43 -0.57 -7.90 3.55
C VAL A 43 0.30 -8.85 2.75
N TRP A 44 -0.21 -10.05 2.48
CA TRP A 44 0.46 -11.04 1.65
C TRP A 44 0.09 -10.86 0.19
N VAL A 45 1.09 -10.51 -0.61
CA VAL A 45 0.93 -10.08 -1.99
C VAL A 45 1.69 -11.01 -2.93
N GLU A 46 0.98 -11.57 -3.88
CA GLU A 46 1.57 -12.31 -4.99
C GLU A 46 1.73 -11.42 -6.22
N THR A 47 2.86 -11.53 -6.91
CA THR A 47 3.20 -10.76 -8.12
C THR A 47 3.51 -11.70 -9.27
N GLU A 48 3.51 -11.20 -10.51
CA GLU A 48 3.96 -11.99 -11.67
C GLU A 48 5.35 -12.60 -11.44
N ARG A 49 6.26 -11.81 -10.84
CA ARG A 49 7.62 -12.24 -10.53
C ARG A 49 7.64 -13.38 -9.52
N SER A 50 6.90 -13.26 -8.42
CA SER A 50 6.90 -14.30 -7.38
C SER A 50 6.21 -15.58 -7.83
N ARG A 51 5.20 -15.49 -8.71
CA ARG A 51 4.63 -16.66 -9.41
C ARG A 51 5.65 -17.33 -10.31
N ALA A 52 6.31 -16.56 -11.18
CA ALA A 52 7.30 -17.09 -12.11
C ALA A 52 8.51 -17.73 -11.38
N SER A 53 8.86 -17.21 -10.21
CA SER A 53 9.98 -17.71 -9.40
C SER A 53 9.57 -18.80 -8.40
N GLY A 54 8.28 -19.14 -8.28
CA GLY A 54 7.79 -20.14 -7.32
C GLY A 54 7.98 -19.78 -5.85
N THR A 55 8.24 -18.51 -5.52
CA THR A 55 8.51 -18.08 -4.14
C THR A 55 7.22 -17.85 -3.32
N GLY A 56 6.06 -17.98 -3.97
CA GLY A 56 4.76 -17.72 -3.37
C GLY A 56 4.52 -16.24 -3.01
N PRO A 57 3.40 -15.94 -2.32
CA PRO A 57 3.09 -14.60 -1.86
C PRO A 57 4.17 -14.03 -0.94
N GLN A 58 4.39 -12.73 -1.02
CA GLN A 58 5.40 -12.02 -0.25
C GLN A 58 4.72 -11.03 0.69
N LEU A 59 5.16 -10.99 1.94
CA LEU A 59 4.62 -10.05 2.92
C LEU A 59 5.04 -8.61 2.60
N VAL A 60 4.07 -7.72 2.58
CA VAL A 60 4.23 -6.28 2.74
C VAL A 60 3.95 -5.99 4.22
N PRO A 61 4.99 -5.78 5.05
CA PRO A 61 4.81 -5.64 6.49
C PRO A 61 4.02 -4.38 6.85
N ALA A 62 3.28 -4.43 7.96
CA ALA A 62 2.43 -3.34 8.44
C ALA A 62 3.17 -2.01 8.59
N TRP A 63 4.43 -2.02 9.05
CA TRP A 63 5.24 -0.79 9.17
C TRP A 63 5.30 0.00 7.85
N MET A 64 5.36 -0.66 6.68
CA MET A 64 5.41 0.03 5.39
C MET A 64 4.12 0.80 5.10
N ILE A 65 2.99 0.22 5.52
CA ILE A 65 1.65 0.77 5.30
C ILE A 65 1.39 1.88 6.32
N VAL A 66 1.72 1.66 7.59
CA VAL A 66 1.65 2.66 8.67
C VAL A 66 2.50 3.87 8.32
N THR A 67 3.78 3.69 7.98
CA THR A 67 4.67 4.80 7.60
C THR A 67 4.11 5.62 6.45
N ALA A 68 3.57 4.98 5.42
CA ALA A 68 2.99 5.68 4.29
C ALA A 68 1.69 6.42 4.67
N TRP A 69 0.79 5.78 5.43
CA TRP A 69 -0.46 6.39 5.85
C TRP A 69 -0.25 7.59 6.77
N THR A 70 0.61 7.45 7.79
CA THR A 70 0.99 8.53 8.69
C THR A 70 1.56 9.71 7.91
N ARG A 71 2.52 9.45 7.00
CA ARG A 71 3.13 10.51 6.19
C ARG A 71 2.10 11.24 5.32
N LEU A 72 1.19 10.51 4.68
CA LEU A 72 0.13 11.10 3.86
C LEU A 72 -0.84 11.95 4.71
N CYS A 73 -1.17 11.51 5.92
CA CYS A 73 -2.05 12.27 6.82
C CYS A 73 -1.39 13.55 7.34
N GLU A 74 -0.11 13.49 7.72
CA GLU A 74 0.63 14.63 8.26
C GLU A 74 0.93 15.71 7.20
N HIS A 75 1.26 15.29 5.97
CA HIS A 75 1.73 16.20 4.92
C HIS A 75 0.66 16.52 3.87
N GLY A 76 -0.47 15.83 3.88
CA GLY A 76 -1.52 15.94 2.88
C GLY A 76 -1.15 15.39 1.49
N THR A 77 0.13 15.12 1.22
CA THR A 77 0.60 14.51 -0.03
C THR A 77 1.71 13.50 0.25
N LEU A 78 1.87 12.53 -0.64
CA LEU A 78 2.89 11.48 -0.54
C LEU A 78 3.33 11.03 -1.92
N SER A 79 4.64 11.03 -2.20
CA SER A 79 5.15 10.48 -3.45
C SER A 79 5.72 9.07 -3.30
N GLN A 80 5.61 8.25 -4.34
CA GLN A 80 6.24 6.93 -4.37
C GLN A 80 7.78 7.03 -4.29
N VAL A 81 8.35 8.11 -4.82
CA VAL A 81 9.80 8.38 -4.82
C VAL A 81 10.28 8.61 -3.39
N GLU A 82 9.60 9.46 -2.64
CA GLU A 82 9.85 9.70 -1.21
C GLU A 82 9.75 8.41 -0.40
N LEU A 83 8.67 7.63 -0.59
CA LEU A 83 8.52 6.33 0.07
C LEU A 83 9.72 5.42 -0.15
N LEU A 84 10.19 5.31 -1.40
CA LEU A 84 11.27 4.40 -1.75
C LEU A 84 12.64 4.89 -1.27
N ASN A 85 12.93 6.18 -1.47
CA ASN A 85 14.28 6.72 -1.34
C ASN A 85 14.54 7.32 0.05
N GLU A 86 13.52 7.90 0.68
CA GLU A 86 13.66 8.60 1.97
C GLU A 86 13.17 7.73 3.13
N LEU A 87 12.03 7.04 2.93
CA LEU A 87 11.40 6.21 3.98
C LEU A 87 11.72 4.71 3.86
N ASN A 88 12.52 4.33 2.87
CA ASN A 88 12.99 2.97 2.59
C ASN A 88 11.87 1.91 2.43
N VAL A 89 10.68 2.33 2.01
CA VAL A 89 9.53 1.45 1.73
C VAL A 89 9.74 0.79 0.36
N LYS A 90 10.45 -0.36 0.33
CA LYS A 90 10.81 -1.06 -0.92
C LYS A 90 9.62 -1.59 -1.74
N ARG A 91 8.45 -1.78 -1.13
CA ARG A 91 7.20 -2.15 -1.79
C ARG A 91 6.29 -0.94 -2.05
N SER A 92 6.86 0.26 -2.17
CA SER A 92 6.12 1.52 -2.31
C SER A 92 5.08 1.54 -3.42
N ALA A 93 5.34 0.88 -4.56
CA ALA A 93 4.37 0.83 -5.65
C ALA A 93 3.06 0.13 -5.27
N PHE A 94 3.15 -0.95 -4.49
CA PHE A 94 1.98 -1.63 -3.94
C PHE A 94 1.31 -0.78 -2.87
N VAL A 95 2.10 -0.22 -1.94
CA VAL A 95 1.58 0.62 -0.85
C VAL A 95 0.81 1.82 -1.40
N CYS A 96 1.31 2.51 -2.44
CA CYS A 96 0.56 3.58 -3.10
C CYS A 96 -0.74 3.09 -3.74
N ALA A 97 -0.73 1.91 -4.38
CA ALA A 97 -1.93 1.35 -4.98
C ALA A 97 -2.99 1.00 -3.93
N LEU A 98 -2.56 0.51 -2.76
CA LEU A 98 -3.43 0.24 -1.61
C LEU A 98 -4.05 1.53 -1.08
N LEU A 99 -3.24 2.52 -0.72
CA LEU A 99 -3.75 3.77 -0.15
C LEU A 99 -4.70 4.50 -1.12
N ALA A 100 -4.45 4.43 -2.44
CA ALA A 100 -5.34 4.98 -3.46
C ALA A 100 -6.73 4.32 -3.54
N ARG A 101 -6.97 3.23 -2.78
CA ARG A 101 -8.30 2.64 -2.64
C ARG A 101 -9.11 3.27 -1.51
N PHE A 102 -8.47 3.94 -0.56
CA PHE A 102 -9.17 4.61 0.53
C PHE A 102 -10.04 5.75 -0.02
N PRO A 103 -11.26 5.94 0.51
CA PRO A 103 -12.22 6.91 -0.03
C PRO A 103 -11.73 8.36 0.06
N ASP A 104 -10.77 8.61 0.94
CA ASP A 104 -10.26 9.93 1.30
C ASP A 104 -8.82 10.16 0.80
N VAL A 105 -8.43 9.40 -0.25
CA VAL A 105 -7.15 9.50 -0.96
C VAL A 105 -7.37 9.63 -2.46
N HIS A 106 -6.71 10.62 -3.07
CA HIS A 106 -6.73 10.87 -4.51
C HIS A 106 -5.37 10.63 -5.15
N VAL A 107 -5.36 10.09 -6.37
CA VAL A 107 -4.14 9.96 -7.18
C VAL A 107 -3.93 11.24 -7.97
N ARG A 108 -3.19 12.18 -7.38
CA ARG A 108 -2.86 13.48 -7.99
C ARG A 108 -2.01 13.33 -9.26
N GLN A 109 -1.10 12.35 -9.28
CA GLN A 109 -0.22 12.09 -10.43
C GLN A 109 0.12 10.59 -10.51
N GLN A 110 0.25 10.05 -11.72
CA GLN A 110 0.63 8.64 -11.92
C GLN A 110 2.14 8.42 -12.17
N ARG A 111 2.87 9.40 -12.73
CA ARG A 111 4.30 9.28 -13.10
C ARG A 111 5.12 10.54 -12.77
N PRO A 112 5.95 10.53 -11.70
CA PRO A 112 5.93 9.53 -10.63
C PRO A 112 4.58 9.52 -9.90
N THR A 113 4.25 8.42 -9.22
CA THR A 113 2.99 8.34 -8.48
C THR A 113 3.02 9.31 -7.29
N VAL A 114 1.99 10.15 -7.18
CA VAL A 114 1.77 11.08 -6.07
C VAL A 114 0.32 10.94 -5.61
N LEU A 115 0.16 10.71 -4.31
CA LEU A 115 -1.12 10.66 -3.62
C LEU A 115 -1.37 11.98 -2.88
N GLU A 116 -2.64 12.29 -2.70
CA GLU A 116 -3.12 13.45 -1.94
C GLU A 116 -4.24 13.00 -1.01
N LYS A 117 -4.20 13.47 0.23
CA LYS A 117 -5.24 13.27 1.23
C LYS A 117 -6.34 14.29 0.96
N ILE A 118 -7.54 13.83 0.65
CA ILE A 118 -8.69 14.74 0.56
C ILE A 118 -9.30 14.86 1.96
N THR A 119 -9.60 16.10 2.37
CA THR A 119 -10.48 16.34 3.50
C THR A 119 -11.90 16.32 2.97
N THR A 120 -12.68 15.30 3.32
CA THR A 120 -14.11 15.30 3.02
C THR A 120 -14.76 16.37 3.89
N LEU A 121 -15.36 17.39 3.27
CA LEU A 121 -16.19 18.41 3.94
C LEU A 121 -17.47 17.80 4.50
#